data_AF-A0ABD3BTE4-F1
#
_entry.id   AF-A0ABD3BTE4-F1
#
_cell.length_a   1.000
_cell.length_b   1.000
_cell.length_c   1.000
_cell.angle_alpha   90.00
_cell.angle_beta   90.00
_cell.angle_gamma   90.00
#
_symmetry.space_group_name_H-M   'P 1'
#
loop_
_entity.id
_entity.type
_entity.pdbx_description
1 polymer ?
#
loop_
_entity_poly.entity_id
_entity_poly.type
_entity_poly.pdbx_seq_one_letter_code
_entity_poly.pdbx_strand_id
1 'polypeptide(L)'
;MASNLLFVLISLTVLLRASNAADVSTALCDRTSNKGLCLSIVGSDRRGNLKTSPNGVAAILRDSALSTVASTQFKISTLLRTATAGGRAFTSLRACSAQYVIPASTLRVANFGTINRAVYTTLLEDINEAKEGPVNCESSFQQAPAIPSPLTAENQKLRDILVIIENVINIVVCNHPSAC
;
A
#
# COMPACT_ATOMS: atom_id res chain seq x y z
N MET A 1 0.74 -2.49 53.06
CA MET A 1 0.01 -3.29 52.04
C MET A 1 -0.75 -2.43 51.01
N ALA A 2 -0.43 -1.13 50.82
CA ALA A 2 -1.07 -0.29 49.81
C ALA A 2 -0.28 -0.19 48.48
N SER A 3 1.03 -0.47 48.51
CA SER A 3 1.93 -0.33 47.35
C SER A 3 1.70 -1.41 46.28
N ASN A 4 1.33 -2.63 46.66
CA ASN A 4 1.06 -3.73 45.72
C ASN A 4 -0.24 -3.56 44.93
N LEU A 5 -1.25 -2.85 45.46
CA LEU A 5 -2.49 -2.59 44.72
C LEU A 5 -2.27 -1.58 43.57
N LEU A 6 -1.36 -0.62 43.76
CA LEU A 6 -1.07 0.40 42.75
C LEU A 6 -0.39 -0.20 41.51
N PHE A 7 0.53 -1.14 41.70
CA PHE A 7 1.21 -1.84 40.60
C PHE A 7 0.27 -2.74 39.78
N VAL A 8 -0.71 -3.38 40.42
CA VAL A 8 -1.71 -4.21 39.73
C VAL A 8 -2.65 -3.34 38.87
N LEU A 9 -3.07 -2.18 39.38
CA LEU A 9 -3.94 -1.24 38.64
C LEU A 9 -3.22 -0.58 37.44
N ILE A 10 -1.94 -0.24 37.58
CA ILE A 10 -1.13 0.29 36.48
C ILE A 10 -0.89 -0.79 35.40
N SER A 11 -0.68 -2.04 35.80
CA SER A 11 -0.49 -3.16 34.86
C SER A 11 -1.77 -3.49 34.08
N LEU A 12 -2.94 -3.38 34.71
CA LEU A 12 -4.24 -3.65 34.07
C LEU A 12 -4.60 -2.60 33.02
N THR A 13 -4.27 -1.32 33.25
CA THR A 13 -4.53 -0.24 32.29
C THR A 13 -3.64 -0.31 31.04
N VAL A 14 -2.41 -0.84 31.16
CA VAL A 14 -1.52 -1.09 30.01
C VAL A 14 -2.05 -2.23 29.13
N LEU A 15 -2.60 -3.30 29.72
CA LEU A 15 -3.20 -4.42 28.98
C LEU A 15 -4.49 -4.03 28.24
N LEU A 16 -5.34 -3.19 28.84
CA LEU A 16 -6.56 -2.67 28.21
C LEU A 16 -6.30 -1.66 27.08
N ARG A 17 -5.13 -1.03 27.02
CA ARG A 17 -4.75 -0.13 25.91
C ARG A 17 -4.20 -0.88 24.70
N ALA A 18 -3.63 -2.07 24.90
CA ALA A 18 -3.14 -2.91 23.81
C ALA A 18 -4.29 -3.53 22.98
N SER A 19 -5.48 -3.72 23.56
CA SER A 19 -6.63 -4.33 22.87
C SER A 19 -7.31 -3.41 21.85
N ASN A 20 -7.27 -2.08 22.03
CA ASN A 20 -8.00 -1.15 21.16
C ASN A 20 -7.29 -0.83 19.83
N ALA A 21 -5.95 -0.94 19.80
CA ALA A 21 -5.17 -0.69 18.58
C ALA A 21 -5.26 -1.84 17.56
N ALA A 22 -5.27 -3.08 18.08
CA ALA A 22 -5.48 -4.27 17.28
C ALA A 22 -6.90 -4.29 16.69
N ASP A 23 -7.88 -3.71 17.39
CA ASP A 23 -9.28 -3.71 16.98
C ASP A 23 -9.53 -2.92 15.69
N VAL A 24 -9.07 -1.66 15.61
CA VAL A 24 -9.31 -0.82 14.42
C VAL A 24 -8.64 -1.38 13.16
N SER A 25 -7.38 -1.77 13.27
CA SER A 25 -6.63 -2.33 12.14
C SER A 25 -7.20 -3.66 11.66
N THR A 26 -7.59 -4.54 12.59
CA THR A 26 -8.22 -5.83 12.25
C THR A 26 -9.59 -5.61 11.61
N ALA A 27 -10.44 -4.77 12.20
CA ALA A 27 -11.78 -4.49 11.68
C ALA A 27 -11.75 -3.87 10.27
N LEU A 28 -10.77 -3.02 9.98
CA LEU A 28 -10.55 -2.49 8.63
C LEU A 28 -10.08 -3.58 7.67
N CYS A 29 -9.00 -4.29 8.02
CA CYS A 29 -8.42 -5.30 7.14
C CYS A 29 -9.39 -6.45 6.82
N ASP A 30 -10.26 -6.81 7.76
CA ASP A 30 -11.28 -7.85 7.59
C ASP A 30 -12.30 -7.56 6.50
N ARG A 31 -12.44 -6.28 6.12
CA ARG A 31 -13.38 -5.82 5.11
C ARG A 31 -12.72 -5.54 3.76
N THR A 32 -11.41 -5.72 3.67
CA THR A 32 -10.66 -5.52 2.41
C THR A 32 -10.72 -6.78 1.55
N SER A 33 -10.48 -6.62 0.25
CA SER A 33 -10.39 -7.72 -0.71
C SER A 33 -9.27 -8.74 -0.39
N ASN A 34 -8.26 -8.35 0.40
CA ASN A 34 -7.17 -9.22 0.81
C ASN A 34 -6.78 -8.98 2.28
N LYS A 35 -7.59 -9.55 3.19
CA LYS A 35 -7.37 -9.52 4.65
C LYS A 35 -5.95 -9.93 5.05
N GLY A 36 -5.43 -11.02 4.48
CA GLY A 36 -4.12 -11.56 4.83
C GLY A 36 -2.98 -10.59 4.53
N LEU A 37 -2.98 -9.99 3.32
CA LEU A 37 -1.98 -9.00 2.94
C LEU A 37 -2.11 -7.72 3.77
N CYS A 38 -3.33 -7.23 4.00
CA CYS A 38 -3.57 -6.04 4.82
C CYS A 38 -3.02 -6.23 6.25
N LEU A 39 -3.39 -7.33 6.91
CA LEU A 39 -2.91 -7.66 8.26
C LEU A 39 -1.40 -7.86 8.29
N SER A 40 -0.82 -8.49 7.27
CA SER A 40 0.64 -8.67 7.18
C SER A 40 1.36 -7.32 7.13
N ILE A 41 0.89 -6.38 6.30
CA ILE A 41 1.51 -5.07 6.14
C ILE A 41 1.36 -4.26 7.43
N VAL A 42 0.14 -4.12 7.93
CA VAL A 42 -0.16 -3.34 9.14
C VAL A 42 0.49 -3.95 10.39
N GLY A 43 0.53 -5.28 10.48
CA GLY A 43 1.20 -6.02 11.54
C GLY A 43 2.70 -5.76 11.57
N SER A 44 3.36 -5.70 10.41
CA SER A 44 4.80 -5.48 10.28
C SER A 44 5.27 -4.06 10.63
N ASP A 45 4.37 -3.07 10.59
CA ASP A 45 4.73 -1.69 10.89
C ASP A 45 5.02 -1.48 12.39
N ARG A 46 6.11 -0.77 12.73
CA ARG A 46 6.50 -0.55 14.13
C ARG A 46 5.78 0.63 14.79
N ARG A 47 5.11 1.48 14.01
CA ARG A 47 4.42 2.71 14.47
C ARG A 47 3.04 2.33 15.02
N GLY A 48 3.01 1.80 16.24
CA GLY A 48 1.78 1.33 16.88
C GLY A 48 0.65 2.38 16.95
N ASN A 49 1.00 3.66 17.06
CA ASN A 49 0.04 4.78 17.08
C ASN A 49 -0.71 4.98 15.75
N LEU A 50 -0.16 4.52 14.62
CA LEU A 50 -0.85 4.61 13.33
C LEU A 50 -1.90 3.50 13.19
N LYS A 51 -1.74 2.38 13.90
CA LYS A 51 -2.66 1.23 13.82
C LYS A 51 -4.02 1.49 14.47
N THR A 52 -4.12 2.53 15.30
CA THR A 52 -5.32 2.87 16.08
C THR A 52 -6.33 3.75 15.34
N SER A 53 -6.08 4.13 14.09
CA SER A 53 -7.00 4.95 13.31
C SER A 53 -7.05 4.53 11.84
N PRO A 54 -8.18 4.72 11.15
CA PRO A 54 -8.24 4.41 9.72
C PRO A 54 -7.25 5.20 8.86
N ASN A 55 -7.06 6.48 9.16
CA ASN A 55 -6.07 7.32 8.46
C ASN A 55 -4.65 6.80 8.68
N GLY A 56 -4.32 6.38 9.90
CA GLY A 56 -3.02 5.80 10.20
C GLY A 56 -2.80 4.45 9.52
N VAL A 57 -3.83 3.59 9.45
CA VAL A 57 -3.79 2.32 8.68
C VAL A 57 -3.56 2.59 7.19
N ALA A 58 -4.28 3.55 6.61
CA ALA A 58 -4.08 3.95 5.22
C ALA A 58 -2.67 4.51 4.97
N ALA A 59 -2.12 5.30 5.90
CA ALA A 59 -0.74 5.79 5.82
C ALA A 59 0.30 4.65 5.87
N ILE A 60 0.09 3.62 6.70
CA ILE A 60 0.96 2.43 6.72
C ILE A 60 0.93 1.73 5.35
N LEU A 61 -0.26 1.51 4.79
CA LEU A 61 -0.43 0.86 3.49
C LEU A 61 0.23 1.67 2.37
N ARG A 62 0.06 3.00 2.36
CA ARG A 62 0.76 3.91 1.45
C ARG A 62 2.27 3.77 1.54
N ASP A 63 2.83 3.75 2.75
CA ASP A 63 4.27 3.64 2.94
C ASP A 63 4.80 2.28 2.45
N SER A 64 4.03 1.21 2.62
CA SER A 64 4.33 -0.11 2.04
C SER A 64 4.28 -0.08 0.50
N ALA A 65 3.30 0.62 -0.09
CA ALA A 65 3.22 0.82 -1.54
C ALA A 65 4.43 1.60 -2.06
N LEU A 66 4.83 2.70 -1.39
CA LEU A 66 6.02 3.48 -1.72
C LEU A 66 7.32 2.67 -1.60
N SER A 67 7.43 1.83 -0.56
CA SER A 67 8.55 0.91 -0.39
C SER A 67 8.60 -0.11 -1.54
N THR A 68 7.44 -0.65 -1.94
CA THR A 68 7.32 -1.55 -3.08
C THR A 68 7.76 -0.85 -4.37
N VAL A 69 7.25 0.34 -4.66
CA VAL A 69 7.66 1.18 -5.79
C VAL A 69 9.18 1.37 -5.83
N ALA A 70 9.80 1.77 -4.71
CA ALA A 70 11.25 1.99 -4.63
C ALA A 70 12.04 0.70 -4.89
N SER A 71 11.61 -0.42 -4.30
CA SER A 71 12.24 -1.72 -4.51
C SER A 71 12.15 -2.19 -5.97
N THR A 72 11.00 -1.96 -6.61
CA THR A 72 10.79 -2.32 -8.01
C THR A 72 11.60 -1.43 -8.95
N GLN A 73 11.68 -0.12 -8.67
CA GLN A 73 12.55 0.78 -9.43
C GLN A 73 14.02 0.36 -9.33
N PHE A 74 14.49 -0.03 -8.14
CA PHE A 74 15.84 -0.57 -7.98
C PHE A 74 16.07 -1.86 -8.79
N LYS A 75 15.09 -2.77 -8.78
CA LYS A 75 15.12 -4.00 -9.60
C LYS A 75 15.17 -3.67 -11.10
N ILE A 76 14.34 -2.74 -11.58
CA ILE A 76 14.34 -2.25 -12.96
C ILE A 76 15.73 -1.69 -13.33
N SER A 77 16.31 -0.82 -12.50
CA SER A 77 17.64 -0.26 -12.75
C SER A 77 18.74 -1.31 -12.77
N THR A 78 18.58 -2.41 -12.02
CA THR A 78 19.52 -3.53 -12.05
C THR A 78 19.39 -4.33 -13.33
N LEU A 79 18.16 -4.67 -13.74
CA LEU A 79 17.89 -5.40 -14.98
C LEU A 79 18.31 -4.60 -16.23
N LEU A 80 18.15 -3.27 -16.21
CA LEU A 80 18.59 -2.39 -17.30
C LEU A 80 20.10 -2.42 -17.52
N ARG A 81 20.90 -2.61 -16.46
CA ARG A 81 22.37 -2.66 -16.57
C ARG A 81 22.86 -3.93 -17.26
N THR A 82 22.09 -5.00 -17.20
CA THR A 82 22.43 -6.30 -17.81
C THR A 82 21.72 -6.56 -19.14
N ALA A 83 20.67 -5.79 -19.46
CA ALA A 83 19.92 -5.94 -20.69
C ALA A 83 20.68 -5.38 -21.91
N THR A 84 20.65 -6.09 -23.03
CA THR A 84 21.20 -5.62 -24.30
C THR A 84 20.52 -4.33 -24.73
N ALA A 85 21.30 -3.26 -24.89
CA ALA A 85 20.80 -1.96 -25.33
C ALA A 85 20.04 -2.08 -26.67
N GLY A 86 18.85 -1.46 -26.74
CA GLY A 86 17.97 -1.54 -27.92
C GLY A 86 17.21 -2.87 -28.06
N GLY A 87 17.52 -3.87 -27.25
CA GLY A 87 16.77 -5.13 -27.22
C GLY A 87 15.37 -4.96 -26.63
N ARG A 88 14.48 -5.91 -26.92
CA ARG A 88 13.08 -5.89 -26.47
C ARG A 88 12.94 -5.72 -24.96
N ALA A 89 13.72 -6.47 -24.17
CA ALA A 89 13.73 -6.40 -22.71
C ALA A 89 14.19 -5.02 -22.21
N PHE A 90 15.20 -4.42 -22.83
CA PHE A 90 15.68 -3.08 -22.49
C PHE A 90 14.59 -2.03 -22.70
N THR A 91 13.88 -2.08 -23.83
CA THR A 91 12.78 -1.16 -24.14
C THR A 91 11.62 -1.32 -23.16
N SER A 92 11.18 -2.55 -22.84
CA SER A 92 10.15 -2.79 -21.82
C SER A 92 10.56 -2.28 -20.45
N LEU A 93 11.79 -2.57 -20.01
CA LEU A 93 12.29 -2.11 -18.71
C LEU A 93 12.37 -0.58 -18.62
N ARG A 94 12.75 0.12 -19.71
CA ARG A 94 12.71 1.58 -19.75
C ARG A 94 11.29 2.12 -19.65
N ALA A 95 10.33 1.51 -20.36
CA ALA A 95 8.92 1.87 -20.26
C ALA A 95 8.43 1.68 -18.81
N CYS A 96 8.69 0.52 -18.20
CA CYS A 96 8.39 0.27 -16.79
C CYS A 96 9.01 1.31 -15.85
N SER A 97 10.27 1.69 -16.06
CA SER A 97 10.92 2.72 -15.24
C SER A 97 10.15 4.04 -15.25
N ALA A 98 9.62 4.44 -16.41
CA ALA A 98 8.80 5.64 -16.55
C ALA A 98 7.42 5.46 -15.90
N GLN A 99 6.78 4.30 -16.10
CA GLN A 99 5.46 4.01 -15.52
C GLN A 99 5.47 3.97 -13.98
N TYR A 100 6.60 3.58 -13.36
CA TYR A 100 6.75 3.58 -11.90
C TYR A 100 6.96 4.98 -11.31
N VAL A 101 7.18 6.03 -12.11
CA VAL A 101 7.24 7.42 -11.61
C VAL A 101 5.87 7.85 -11.10
N ILE A 102 4.80 7.46 -11.81
CA ILE A 102 3.41 7.83 -11.51
C ILE A 102 2.99 7.41 -10.08
N PRO A 103 2.98 6.10 -9.71
CA PRO A 103 2.62 5.72 -8.35
C PRO A 103 3.58 6.32 -7.32
N ALA A 104 4.84 6.58 -7.67
CA ALA A 104 5.80 7.22 -6.77
C ALA A 104 5.42 8.68 -6.47
N SER A 105 5.00 9.47 -7.46
CA SER A 105 4.59 10.86 -7.26
C SER A 105 3.21 10.93 -6.61
N THR A 106 2.24 10.19 -7.14
CA THR A 106 0.83 10.25 -6.72
C THR A 106 0.68 9.85 -5.25
N LEU A 107 1.32 8.75 -4.82
CA LEU A 107 1.27 8.33 -3.41
C LEU A 107 1.98 9.30 -2.45
N ARG A 108 2.93 10.12 -2.91
CA ARG A 108 3.63 11.10 -2.06
C ARG A 108 2.81 12.35 -1.82
N VAL A 109 1.99 12.76 -2.80
CA VAL A 109 1.19 13.99 -2.73
C VAL A 109 -0.21 13.76 -2.17
N ALA A 110 -0.75 12.54 -2.33
CA ALA A 110 -2.06 12.15 -1.83
C ALA A 110 -2.20 12.35 -0.31
N ASN A 111 -3.32 12.95 0.11
CA ASN A 111 -3.57 13.30 1.51
C ASN A 111 -4.24 12.15 2.30
N PHE A 112 -3.42 11.27 2.86
CA PHE A 112 -3.88 10.21 3.77
C PHE A 112 -4.07 10.67 5.23
N GLY A 113 -3.72 11.92 5.55
CA GLY A 113 -3.85 12.46 6.91
C GLY A 113 -5.32 12.65 7.32
N THR A 114 -6.18 12.92 6.34
CA THR A 114 -7.61 13.17 6.54
C THR A 114 -8.42 12.50 5.44
N ILE A 115 -8.91 11.28 5.68
CA ILE A 115 -9.81 10.59 4.74
C ILE A 115 -11.26 10.95 5.10
N ASN A 116 -11.93 11.73 4.25
CA ASN A 116 -13.31 12.17 4.44
C ASN A 116 -14.00 12.42 3.09
N ARG A 117 -15.29 12.79 3.12
CA ARG A 117 -16.07 13.07 1.91
C ARG A 117 -15.51 14.20 1.03
N ALA A 118 -14.81 15.18 1.61
CA ALA A 118 -14.31 16.33 0.86
C ALA A 118 -13.12 15.97 -0.06
N VAL A 119 -12.28 15.02 0.37
CA VAL A 119 -11.10 14.58 -0.42
C VAL A 119 -11.29 13.23 -1.11
N TYR A 120 -12.43 12.57 -0.89
CA TYR A 120 -12.70 11.20 -1.33
C TYR A 120 -12.47 11.00 -2.83
N THR A 121 -13.10 11.83 -3.67
CA THR A 121 -13.00 11.71 -5.13
C THR A 121 -11.55 11.85 -5.60
N THR A 122 -10.86 12.91 -5.15
CA THR A 122 -9.45 13.15 -5.50
C THR A 122 -8.56 12.00 -5.04
N LEU A 123 -8.77 11.49 -3.83
CA LEU A 123 -7.97 10.39 -3.31
C LEU A 123 -8.20 9.08 -4.08
N LEU A 124 -9.42 8.82 -4.56
CA LEU A 124 -9.69 7.68 -5.43
C LEU A 124 -9.09 7.86 -6.83
N GLU A 125 -9.15 9.06 -7.41
CA GLU A 125 -8.50 9.38 -8.67
C GLU A 125 -6.99 9.14 -8.56
N ASP A 126 -6.35 9.62 -7.50
CA ASP A 126 -4.94 9.39 -7.20
C ASP A 126 -4.61 7.89 -7.11
N ILE A 127 -5.42 7.10 -6.41
CA ILE A 127 -5.19 5.65 -6.29
C ILE A 127 -5.41 4.93 -7.62
N ASN A 128 -6.41 5.34 -8.41
CA ASN A 128 -6.66 4.79 -9.74
C ASN A 128 -5.50 5.08 -10.69
N GLU A 129 -5.00 6.32 -10.71
CA GLU A 129 -3.82 6.70 -11.49
C GLU A 129 -2.59 5.89 -11.05
N ALA A 130 -2.36 5.72 -9.75
CA ALA A 130 -1.25 4.92 -9.23
C ALA A 130 -1.32 3.44 -9.67
N LYS A 131 -2.53 2.87 -9.83
CA LYS A 131 -2.72 1.49 -10.31
C LYS A 131 -2.33 1.31 -11.79
N GLU A 132 -2.41 2.37 -12.59
CA GLU A 132 -2.03 2.31 -14.02
C GLU A 132 -0.54 2.04 -14.22
N GLY A 133 0.33 2.52 -13.32
CA GLY A 133 1.78 2.31 -13.39
C GLY A 133 2.19 0.83 -13.53
N PRO A 134 1.88 -0.05 -12.56
CA PRO A 134 2.19 -1.48 -12.65
C PRO A 134 1.46 -2.20 -13.80
N VAL A 135 0.24 -1.77 -14.17
CA VAL A 135 -0.50 -2.34 -15.33
C VAL A 135 0.22 -2.03 -16.64
N ASN A 136 0.58 -0.77 -16.85
CA ASN A 136 1.29 -0.32 -18.04
C ASN A 136 2.72 -0.86 -18.11
N CYS A 137 3.36 -1.08 -16.95
CA CYS A 137 4.62 -1.80 -16.92
C CYS A 137 4.45 -3.24 -17.42
N GLU A 138 3.46 -3.98 -16.93
CA GLU A 138 3.24 -5.36 -17.38
C GLU A 138 2.87 -5.44 -18.87
N SER A 139 2.01 -4.54 -19.35
CA SER A 139 1.62 -4.47 -20.76
C SER A 139 2.81 -4.17 -21.67
N SER A 140 3.81 -3.44 -21.18
CA SER A 140 5.04 -3.15 -21.93
C SER A 140 5.85 -4.41 -22.28
N PHE A 141 5.67 -5.54 -21.59
CA PHE A 141 6.28 -6.83 -21.93
C PHE A 141 5.43 -7.68 -22.88
N GLN A 142 4.14 -7.37 -22.99
CA GLN A 142 3.18 -8.09 -23.82
C GLN A 142 3.10 -7.57 -25.27
N GLN A 143 3.64 -6.38 -25.55
CA GLN A 143 3.74 -5.86 -26.93
C GLN A 143 4.63 -6.77 -27.80
N ALA A 144 4.29 -6.93 -29.08
CA ALA A 144 5.01 -7.82 -29.98
C ALA A 144 6.46 -7.35 -30.27
N PRO A 145 7.46 -8.26 -30.26
CA PRO A 145 7.37 -9.64 -29.79
C PRO A 145 7.22 -9.68 -28.27
N ALA A 146 6.22 -10.42 -27.80
CA ALA A 146 5.94 -10.58 -26.38
C ALA A 146 7.08 -11.36 -25.71
N ILE A 147 7.47 -10.91 -24.52
CA ILE A 147 8.49 -11.56 -23.69
C ILE A 147 7.97 -11.70 -22.26
N PRO A 148 8.39 -12.71 -21.49
CA PRO A 148 8.02 -12.81 -20.09
C PRO A 148 8.49 -11.59 -19.30
N SER A 149 7.60 -11.02 -18.48
CA SER A 149 7.93 -9.92 -17.58
C SER A 149 8.73 -10.45 -16.39
N PRO A 150 9.93 -9.92 -16.11
CA PRO A 150 10.66 -10.23 -14.88
C PRO A 150 10.10 -9.48 -13.66
N LEU A 151 9.00 -8.72 -13.83
CA LEU A 151 8.41 -7.83 -12.84
C LEU A 151 6.97 -8.19 -12.48
N THR A 152 6.41 -9.28 -13.03
CA THR A 152 5.00 -9.66 -12.81
C THR A 152 4.63 -9.73 -11.32
N ALA A 153 5.50 -10.33 -10.50
CA ALA A 153 5.26 -10.43 -9.06
C ALA A 153 5.26 -9.06 -8.36
N GLU A 154 6.20 -8.18 -8.71
CA GLU A 154 6.27 -6.83 -8.17
C GLU A 154 5.09 -5.96 -8.62
N ASN A 155 4.71 -6.05 -9.89
CA ASN A 155 3.56 -5.36 -10.47
C ASN A 155 2.27 -5.80 -9.75
N GLN A 156 2.08 -7.10 -9.57
CA GLN A 156 0.90 -7.62 -8.87
C GLN A 156 0.89 -7.20 -7.40
N LYS A 157 2.03 -7.29 -6.70
CA LYS A 157 2.15 -6.86 -5.30
C LYS A 157 1.75 -5.40 -5.12
N LEU A 158 2.25 -4.49 -5.97
CA LEU A 158 1.89 -3.08 -5.88
C LEU A 158 0.39 -2.88 -6.12
N ARG A 159 -0.19 -3.55 -7.12
CA ARG A 159 -1.64 -3.49 -7.40
C ARG A 159 -2.47 -3.97 -6.23
N ASP A 160 -2.11 -5.09 -5.61
CA ASP A 160 -2.83 -5.62 -4.46
C ASP A 160 -2.83 -4.65 -3.28
N ILE A 161 -1.68 -4.00 -3.01
CA ILE A 161 -1.59 -2.97 -1.97
C ILE A 161 -2.50 -1.77 -2.30
N LEU A 162 -2.47 -1.29 -3.55
CA LEU A 162 -3.28 -0.15 -3.98
C LEU A 162 -4.79 -0.45 -3.91
N VAL A 163 -5.22 -1.67 -4.24
CA VAL A 163 -6.61 -2.10 -4.09
C VAL A 163 -7.02 -2.16 -2.61
N ILE A 164 -6.14 -2.61 -1.72
CA ILE A 164 -6.40 -2.57 -0.27
C ILE A 164 -6.55 -1.11 0.21
N ILE A 165 -5.70 -0.21 -0.27
CA ILE A 165 -5.79 1.23 0.06
C ILE A 165 -7.14 1.79 -0.40
N GLU A 166 -7.56 1.50 -1.63
CA GLU A 166 -8.88 1.88 -2.16
C GLU A 166 -10.02 1.34 -1.27
N ASN A 167 -9.97 0.07 -0.88
CA ASN A 167 -10.98 -0.50 0.02
C ASN A 167 -11.02 0.24 1.35
N VAL A 168 -9.88 0.59 1.94
CA VAL A 168 -9.82 1.36 3.19
C VAL A 168 -10.44 2.74 3.01
N ILE A 169 -10.15 3.46 1.93
CA ILE A 169 -10.75 4.78 1.63
C ILE A 169 -12.27 4.67 1.55
N ASN A 170 -12.76 3.68 0.79
CA ASN A 170 -14.18 3.40 0.63
C ASN A 170 -14.85 3.03 1.96
N ILE A 171 -14.20 2.18 2.78
CA ILE A 171 -14.73 1.81 4.09
C ILE A 171 -14.85 3.04 5.00
N VAL A 172 -13.85 3.92 5.01
CA VAL A 172 -13.85 5.11 5.86
C VAL A 172 -14.95 6.10 5.48
N VAL A 173 -15.19 6.29 4.17
CA VAL A 173 -16.13 7.32 3.70
C VAL A 173 -17.54 6.78 3.47
N CYS A 174 -17.65 5.56 2.93
CA CYS A 174 -18.89 4.93 2.45
C CYS A 174 -19.39 3.82 3.38
N ASN A 175 -18.56 3.37 4.33
CA ASN A 175 -18.84 2.19 5.16
C ASN A 175 -19.06 0.90 4.34
N HIS A 176 -18.36 0.74 3.20
CA HIS A 176 -18.23 -0.52 2.45
C HIS A 176 -16.96 -0.47 1.55
N PRO A 177 -16.41 -1.60 1.07
CA PRO A 177 -15.13 -1.62 0.34
C PRO A 177 -15.20 -1.16 -1.12
N SER A 178 -16.39 -1.10 -1.71
CA SER A 178 -16.62 -0.59 -3.08
C SER A 178 -16.77 0.94 -3.11
N ALA A 179 -16.71 1.57 -4.28
CA ALA A 179 -16.93 3.01 -4.38
C ALA A 179 -18.37 3.41 -3.98
N CYS A 180 -18.49 4.50 -3.20
CA CYS A 180 -19.68 5.38 -3.23
C CYS A 180 -19.95 5.79 -4.70
#